data_AF-A0A971SJ13-F1
#
_entry.id   AF-A0A971SJ13-F1
#
_cell.length_a   1.000
_cell.length_b   1.000
_cell.length_c   1.000
_cell.angle_alpha   90.00
_cell.angle_beta   90.00
_cell.angle_gamma   90.00
#
_symmetry.space_group_name_H-M   'P 1'
#
loop_
_entity.id
_entity.type
_entity.pdbx_description
1 polymer ?
#
loop_
_entity_poly.entity_id
_entity_poly.type
_entity_poly.pdbx_seq_one_letter_code
_entity_poly.pdbx_strand_id
1 'polypeptide(L)'
;MNYDYNEYMLLGYDNDVDGDWEEGVFWDNFRGVWPTLNGLYCAPILLAETEDYNLYSIPILLNGKQTNLRAAYIWESEEEGYYKIFGAWDGIDSETGMSSREILKLKDGDEVTPLFTAINWETGEENLYELGSFIVNGPVIMEESELLDGDYLYQYKVIDVFGREFYSVEVIMECVDGEIYVYETEEAS
;
A
#
# COMPACT_ATOMS: atom_id res chain seq x y z
N MET A 1 4.50 18.06 17.52
CA MET A 1 3.13 18.08 16.97
C MET A 1 2.14 17.70 18.06
N ASN A 2 0.90 18.19 18.01
CA ASN A 2 -0.15 17.78 18.94
C ASN A 2 -0.94 16.66 18.25
N TYR A 3 -0.50 15.41 18.42
CA TYR A 3 -1.10 14.23 17.81
C TYR A 3 -2.41 13.84 18.50
N ASP A 4 -3.42 14.73 18.51
CA ASP A 4 -4.78 14.42 19.00
C ASP A 4 -5.55 13.46 18.05
N TYR A 5 -4.84 12.76 17.18
CA TYR A 5 -5.36 11.70 16.34
C TYR A 5 -5.01 10.36 16.99
N ASN A 6 -6.05 9.63 17.41
CA ASN A 6 -5.85 8.34 18.07
C ASN A 6 -5.53 7.21 17.09
N GLU A 7 -5.52 7.48 15.78
CA GLU A 7 -5.36 6.48 14.72
C GLU A 7 -4.37 6.92 13.66
N TYR A 8 -3.65 5.96 13.08
CA TYR A 8 -2.82 6.13 11.89
C TYR A 8 -3.38 5.27 10.76
N MET A 9 -3.34 5.79 9.54
CA MET A 9 -3.86 5.10 8.36
C MET A 9 -2.73 4.38 7.63
N LEU A 10 -2.87 3.07 7.43
CA LEU A 10 -1.91 2.28 6.68
C LEU A 10 -2.02 2.62 5.19
N LEU A 11 -1.05 3.38 4.69
CA LEU A 11 -0.97 3.76 3.29
C LEU A 11 -0.61 2.56 2.39
N GLY A 12 0.12 1.59 2.92
CA GLY A 12 0.42 0.29 2.29
C GLY A 12 1.85 -0.15 2.57
N TYR A 13 2.38 -1.02 1.71
CA TYR A 13 3.74 -1.53 1.80
C TYR A 13 4.50 -1.24 0.51
N ASP A 14 5.66 -0.61 0.64
CA ASP A 14 6.63 -0.44 -0.43
C ASP A 14 7.76 -1.48 -0.31
N ASN A 15 8.48 -1.70 -1.41
CA ASN A 15 9.58 -2.65 -1.51
C ASN A 15 10.82 -2.10 -2.21
N ASP A 16 10.89 -0.79 -2.43
CA ASP A 16 12.08 -0.10 -2.96
C ASP A 16 13.17 0.03 -1.87
N VAL A 17 13.71 -1.11 -1.44
CA VAL A 17 14.71 -1.25 -0.38
C VAL A 17 16.00 -1.88 -0.91
N ASP A 18 17.10 -1.16 -0.72
CA ASP A 18 18.46 -1.64 -0.94
C ASP A 18 19.11 -2.09 0.38
N GLY A 19 20.15 -2.93 0.27
CA GLY A 19 20.88 -3.40 1.45
C GLY A 19 22.32 -3.85 1.20
N ASP A 20 23.19 -3.45 2.12
CA ASP A 20 24.51 -4.04 2.33
C ASP A 20 24.39 -5.16 3.37
N TRP A 21 24.41 -6.41 2.88
CA TRP A 21 24.30 -7.60 3.71
C TRP A 21 25.56 -7.92 4.52
N GLU A 22 26.73 -7.39 4.13
CA GLU A 22 27.97 -7.60 4.87
C GLU A 22 28.01 -6.71 6.12
N GLU A 23 27.60 -5.44 5.98
CA GLU A 23 27.56 -4.47 7.07
C GLU A 23 26.21 -4.47 7.82
N GLY A 24 25.18 -5.10 7.25
CA GLY A 24 23.83 -5.16 7.83
C GLY A 24 23.08 -3.83 7.79
N VAL A 25 23.33 -3.03 6.75
CA VAL A 25 22.73 -1.70 6.57
C VAL A 25 21.73 -1.76 5.43
N PHE A 26 20.52 -1.29 5.66
CA PHE A 26 19.43 -1.26 4.68
C PHE A 26 18.91 0.16 4.57
N TRP A 27 18.53 0.58 3.36
CA TRP A 27 17.95 1.88 3.11
C TRP A 27 16.92 1.79 1.99
N ASP A 28 15.94 2.67 2.04
CA ASP A 28 14.86 2.76 1.07
C ASP A 28 15.04 4.01 0.22
N ASN A 29 14.51 3.97 -1.01
CA ASN A 29 14.51 5.08 -1.94
C ASN A 29 13.14 5.79 -1.98
N PHE A 30 12.65 6.23 -0.82
CA PHE A 30 11.35 6.88 -0.72
C PHE A 30 11.34 8.19 -1.51
N ARG A 31 10.64 8.19 -2.64
CA ARG A 31 10.57 9.31 -3.60
C ARG A 31 9.47 10.32 -3.31
N GLY A 32 8.68 10.14 -2.25
CA GLY A 32 7.54 11.00 -1.95
C GLY A 32 6.38 10.83 -2.93
N VAL A 33 6.28 9.67 -3.57
CA VAL A 33 5.18 9.30 -4.48
C VAL A 33 4.49 8.05 -3.97
N TRP A 34 3.21 7.88 -4.32
CA TRP A 34 2.45 6.70 -3.93
C TRP A 34 1.48 6.25 -5.04
N PRO A 35 1.15 4.95 -5.11
CA PRO A 35 0.20 4.47 -6.11
C PRO A 35 -1.22 5.01 -5.93
N THR A 36 -1.82 5.36 -7.06
CA THR A 36 -3.21 5.80 -7.17
C THR A 36 -3.98 4.95 -8.18
N LEU A 37 -5.30 4.89 -8.04
CA LEU A 37 -6.25 4.33 -8.99
C LEU A 37 -7.10 5.48 -9.55
N ASN A 38 -6.95 5.80 -10.84
CA ASN A 38 -7.59 6.95 -11.48
C ASN A 38 -7.40 8.26 -10.66
N GLY A 39 -6.21 8.45 -10.09
CA GLY A 39 -5.87 9.63 -9.27
C GLY A 39 -6.36 9.59 -7.81
N LEU A 40 -7.03 8.54 -7.35
CA LEU A 40 -7.32 8.32 -5.93
C LEU A 40 -6.25 7.43 -5.30
N TYR A 41 -5.66 7.82 -4.16
CA TYR A 41 -4.75 6.94 -3.44
C TYR A 41 -5.39 5.59 -3.13
N CYS A 42 -4.56 4.56 -3.15
CA CYS A 42 -4.95 3.22 -2.76
C CYS A 42 -3.94 2.62 -1.78
N ALA A 43 -4.33 1.52 -1.12
CA ALA A 43 -3.49 0.82 -0.15
C ALA A 43 -2.89 -0.47 -0.74
N PRO A 44 -1.82 -0.42 -1.56
CA PRO A 44 -1.20 -1.61 -2.10
C PRO A 44 -0.54 -2.43 -1.00
N ILE A 45 -0.90 -3.71 -0.92
CA ILE A 45 -0.24 -4.71 -0.09
C ILE A 45 0.57 -5.60 -1.02
N LEU A 46 1.89 -5.55 -0.89
CA LEU A 46 2.80 -6.42 -1.63
C LEU A 46 2.57 -7.89 -1.25
N LEU A 47 2.34 -8.73 -2.25
CA LEU A 47 2.17 -10.17 -2.09
C LEU A 47 3.35 -10.98 -2.59
N ALA A 48 4.02 -10.49 -3.63
CA ALA A 48 5.19 -11.13 -4.19
C ALA A 48 6.05 -10.08 -4.89
N GLU A 49 7.34 -10.26 -4.77
CA GLU A 49 8.38 -9.49 -5.43
C GLU A 49 9.26 -10.46 -6.20
N THR A 50 9.53 -10.12 -7.46
CA THR A 50 10.34 -10.92 -8.37
C THR A 50 11.11 -9.98 -9.30
N GLU A 51 12.11 -10.52 -10.00
CA GLU A 51 12.86 -9.76 -11.01
C GLU A 51 11.95 -9.22 -12.15
N ASP A 52 10.80 -9.85 -12.41
CA ASP A 52 9.91 -9.49 -13.51
C ASP A 52 8.73 -8.60 -13.09
N TYR A 53 8.29 -8.68 -11.83
CA TYR A 53 7.14 -7.93 -11.33
C TYR A 53 7.02 -7.88 -9.79
N ASN A 54 6.31 -6.86 -9.32
CA ASN A 54 5.78 -6.76 -7.96
C ASN A 54 4.25 -6.94 -8.01
N LEU A 55 3.71 -7.91 -7.28
CA LEU A 55 2.28 -8.24 -7.27
C LEU A 55 1.61 -7.66 -6.02
N TYR A 56 0.48 -6.97 -6.21
CA TYR A 56 -0.23 -6.26 -5.16
C TYR A 56 -1.66 -6.78 -4.92
N SER A 57 -2.10 -6.62 -3.69
CA SER A 57 -3.50 -6.68 -3.24
C SER A 57 -3.93 -5.30 -2.79
N ILE A 58 -4.96 -4.74 -3.40
CA ILE A 58 -5.46 -3.42 -3.02
C ILE A 58 -6.90 -3.60 -2.51
N PRO A 59 -7.19 -3.34 -1.22
CA PRO A 59 -8.54 -3.48 -0.69
C PRO A 59 -9.43 -2.39 -1.28
N ILE A 60 -10.60 -2.79 -1.78
CA ILE A 60 -11.59 -1.89 -2.40
C ILE A 60 -13.02 -2.30 -2.03
N LEU A 61 -13.97 -1.38 -2.15
CA LEU A 61 -15.35 -1.74 -2.47
C LEU A 61 -15.52 -1.75 -3.99
N LEU A 62 -16.08 -2.83 -4.51
CA LEU A 62 -16.57 -2.92 -5.88
C LEU A 62 -18.10 -2.96 -5.84
N ASN A 63 -18.75 -1.88 -6.30
CA ASN A 63 -20.20 -1.71 -6.23
C ASN A 63 -20.75 -1.93 -4.81
N GLY A 64 -20.05 -1.42 -3.79
CA GLY A 64 -20.42 -1.53 -2.38
C GLY A 64 -20.12 -2.88 -1.72
N LYS A 65 -19.51 -3.85 -2.44
CA LYS A 65 -19.04 -5.11 -1.85
C LYS A 65 -17.52 -5.07 -1.67
N GLN A 66 -17.06 -5.34 -0.45
CA GLN A 66 -15.63 -5.46 -0.17
C GLN A 66 -15.01 -6.61 -0.94
N THR A 67 -13.87 -6.33 -1.57
CA THR A 67 -13.04 -7.27 -2.33
C THR A 67 -11.60 -6.73 -2.37
N ASN A 68 -10.71 -7.40 -3.10
CA ASN A 68 -9.36 -6.92 -3.37
C ASN A 68 -9.14 -6.77 -4.87
N LEU A 69 -8.62 -5.63 -5.32
CA LEU A 69 -8.12 -5.46 -6.67
C LEU A 69 -6.72 -6.08 -6.77
N ARG A 70 -6.52 -6.91 -7.80
CA ARG A 70 -5.22 -7.47 -8.18
C ARG A 70 -4.57 -6.57 -9.21
N ALA A 71 -3.37 -6.08 -8.90
CA ALA A 71 -2.53 -5.33 -9.82
C ALA A 71 -1.07 -5.79 -9.68
N ALA A 72 -0.26 -5.54 -10.69
CA ALA A 72 1.19 -5.70 -10.60
C ALA A 72 1.90 -4.53 -11.24
N TYR A 73 3.06 -4.17 -10.71
CA TYR A 73 4.06 -3.40 -11.45
C TYR A 73 4.92 -4.39 -12.23
N ILE A 74 4.99 -4.26 -13.55
CA ILE A 74 5.75 -5.14 -14.43
C ILE A 74 7.02 -4.41 -14.85
N TRP A 75 8.17 -5.00 -14.58
CA TRP A 75 9.47 -4.47 -14.97
C TRP A 75 9.70 -4.68 -16.47
N GLU A 76 10.03 -3.61 -17.19
CA GLU A 76 10.53 -3.69 -18.58
C GLU A 76 12.05 -3.52 -18.63
N SER A 77 12.64 -2.87 -17.62
CA SER A 77 14.08 -2.76 -17.37
C SER A 77 14.36 -2.59 -15.87
N GLU A 78 15.62 -2.38 -15.49
CA GLU A 78 16.00 -2.11 -14.09
C GLU A 78 15.43 -0.80 -13.53
N GLU A 79 15.08 0.17 -14.38
CA GLU A 79 14.62 1.50 -13.95
C GLU A 79 13.20 1.84 -14.44
N GLU A 80 12.61 1.02 -15.31
CA GLU A 80 11.34 1.32 -15.98
C GLU A 80 10.39 0.12 -15.97
N GLY A 81 9.10 0.42 -15.83
CA GLY A 81 8.02 -0.54 -15.87
C GLY A 81 6.66 0.13 -15.90
N TYR A 82 5.60 -0.65 -15.75
CA TYR A 82 4.25 -0.13 -15.76
C TYR A 82 3.30 -0.94 -14.88
N TYR A 83 2.27 -0.28 -14.35
CA TYR A 83 1.21 -0.98 -13.63
C TYR A 83 0.23 -1.66 -14.58
N LYS A 84 -0.17 -2.86 -14.21
CA LYS A 84 -1.22 -3.64 -14.86
C LYS A 84 -2.25 -4.08 -13.84
N ILE A 85 -3.50 -3.67 -14.06
CA ILE A 85 -4.65 -4.14 -13.29
C ILE A 85 -5.20 -5.42 -13.93
N PHE A 86 -5.39 -6.46 -13.12
CA PHE A 86 -5.96 -7.73 -13.55
C PHE A 86 -7.48 -7.79 -13.33
N GLY A 87 -7.95 -7.21 -12.21
CA GLY A 87 -9.36 -7.23 -11.80
C GLY A 87 -9.52 -7.56 -10.31
N ALA A 88 -10.76 -7.64 -9.84
CA ALA A 88 -11.07 -7.96 -8.46
C ALA A 88 -10.95 -9.47 -8.18
N TRP A 89 -10.49 -9.83 -6.99
CA TRP A 89 -10.29 -11.20 -6.55
C TRP A 89 -10.55 -11.33 -5.04
N ASP A 90 -11.52 -12.15 -4.67
CA ASP A 90 -12.03 -12.30 -3.31
C ASP A 90 -11.14 -13.12 -2.36
N GLY A 91 -9.92 -13.50 -2.73
CA GLY A 91 -9.06 -14.22 -1.79
C GLY A 91 -9.25 -15.73 -1.78
N ILE A 92 -8.77 -16.32 -0.68
CA ILE A 92 -9.19 -17.62 -0.21
C ILE A 92 -10.33 -17.38 0.78
N ASP A 93 -11.46 -18.01 0.54
CA ASP A 93 -12.61 -17.97 1.43
C ASP A 93 -12.22 -18.54 2.80
N SER A 94 -12.43 -17.75 3.86
CA SER A 94 -11.97 -18.06 5.21
C SER A 94 -12.76 -19.20 5.88
N GLU A 95 -13.98 -19.50 5.43
CA GLU A 95 -14.81 -20.58 6.00
C GLU A 95 -14.55 -21.92 5.31
N THR A 96 -14.34 -21.90 4.00
CA THR A 96 -14.22 -23.09 3.15
C THR A 96 -12.77 -23.42 2.78
N GLY A 97 -11.84 -22.47 2.95
CA GLY A 97 -10.46 -22.58 2.49
C GLY A 97 -10.32 -22.60 0.97
N MET A 98 -11.39 -22.28 0.23
CA MET A 98 -11.38 -22.31 -1.23
C MET A 98 -10.85 -21.00 -1.78
N SER A 99 -9.78 -21.07 -2.58
CA SER A 99 -9.35 -19.95 -3.42
C SER A 99 -10.48 -19.57 -4.37
N SER A 100 -10.80 -18.27 -4.44
CA SER A 100 -11.59 -17.73 -5.53
C SER A 100 -10.93 -18.12 -6.85
N ARG A 101 -11.70 -18.74 -7.73
CA ARG A 101 -11.20 -19.32 -8.98
C ARG A 101 -11.10 -18.31 -10.11
N GLU A 102 -11.76 -17.15 -9.97
CA GLU A 102 -11.94 -16.22 -11.07
C GLU A 102 -11.56 -14.79 -10.65
N ILE A 103 -10.76 -14.14 -11.49
CA ILE A 103 -10.54 -12.70 -11.42
C ILE A 103 -11.72 -12.02 -12.13
N LEU A 104 -12.48 -11.22 -11.39
CA LEU A 104 -13.57 -10.43 -11.91
C LEU A 104 -13.01 -9.17 -12.56
N LYS A 105 -13.08 -9.08 -13.89
CA LYS A 105 -12.69 -7.86 -14.60
C LYS A 105 -13.65 -6.73 -14.29
N LEU A 106 -13.08 -5.55 -14.02
CA LEU A 106 -13.85 -4.31 -13.94
C LEU A 106 -14.46 -3.98 -15.30
N LYS A 107 -15.66 -3.40 -15.29
CA LYS A 107 -16.39 -2.98 -16.50
C LYS A 107 -16.96 -1.58 -16.32
N ASP A 108 -17.23 -0.92 -17.45
CA ASP A 108 -17.86 0.40 -17.44
C ASP A 108 -19.13 0.42 -16.59
N GLY A 109 -19.24 1.44 -15.74
CA GLY A 109 -20.33 1.62 -14.80
C GLY A 109 -20.13 0.95 -13.43
N ASP A 110 -19.08 0.15 -13.23
CA ASP A 110 -18.70 -0.29 -11.88
C ASP A 110 -18.22 0.92 -11.05
N GLU A 111 -18.63 0.98 -9.78
CA GLU A 111 -18.08 1.91 -8.80
C GLU A 111 -16.96 1.24 -8.01
N VAL A 112 -15.80 1.91 -7.92
CA VAL A 112 -14.63 1.46 -7.18
C VAL A 112 -14.28 2.49 -6.10
N THR A 113 -14.15 2.01 -4.87
CA THR A 113 -13.81 2.82 -3.69
C THR A 113 -12.58 2.20 -3.01
N PRO A 114 -11.40 2.84 -3.03
CA PRO A 114 -10.25 2.39 -2.26
C PRO A 114 -10.55 2.34 -0.76
N LEU A 115 -10.07 1.30 -0.10
CA LEU A 115 -10.22 1.10 1.34
C LEU A 115 -8.86 1.22 2.03
N PHE A 116 -8.86 1.79 3.22
CA PHE A 116 -7.67 1.94 4.05
C PHE A 116 -7.94 1.45 5.46
N THR A 117 -7.05 0.63 6.00
CA THR A 117 -7.09 0.28 7.41
C THR A 117 -6.42 1.38 8.20
N ALA A 118 -7.09 1.92 9.21
CA ALA A 118 -6.47 2.72 10.24
C ALA A 118 -6.40 1.93 11.54
N ILE A 119 -5.34 2.14 12.32
CA ILE A 119 -5.07 1.42 13.54
C ILE A 119 -4.99 2.43 14.67
N ASN A 120 -5.68 2.14 15.78
CA ASN A 120 -5.61 2.96 16.97
C ASN A 120 -4.28 2.76 17.71
N TRP A 121 -3.59 3.86 18.05
CA TRP A 121 -2.25 3.81 18.68
C TRP A 121 -2.27 3.21 20.09
N GLU A 122 -3.36 3.38 20.84
CA GLU A 122 -3.48 2.92 22.23
C GLU A 122 -4.06 1.51 22.33
N THR A 123 -5.09 1.23 21.54
CA THR A 123 -5.86 -0.02 21.66
C THR A 123 -5.46 -1.08 20.65
N GLY A 124 -4.84 -0.68 19.52
CA GLY A 124 -4.60 -1.54 18.38
C GLY A 124 -5.88 -1.92 17.62
N GLU A 125 -7.03 -1.29 17.90
CA GLU A 125 -8.27 -1.53 17.17
C GLU A 125 -8.14 -1.04 15.72
N GLU A 126 -8.61 -1.86 14.78
CA GLU A 126 -8.59 -1.55 13.35
C GLU A 126 -9.94 -1.00 12.89
N ASN A 127 -9.91 0.11 12.15
CA ASN A 127 -11.06 0.72 11.48
C ASN A 127 -10.81 0.80 9.98
N LEU A 128 -11.87 0.65 9.19
CA LEU A 128 -11.77 0.70 7.72
C LEU A 128 -12.36 2.01 7.21
N TYR A 129 -11.58 2.74 6.40
CA TYR A 129 -11.95 4.02 5.83
C TYR A 129 -12.07 3.94 4.31
N GLU A 130 -13.06 4.64 3.77
CA GLU A 130 -13.27 4.81 2.33
C GLU A 130 -12.67 6.15 1.88
N LEU A 131 -11.79 6.14 0.87
CA LEU A 131 -11.17 7.37 0.36
C LEU A 131 -11.67 7.71 -1.04
N GLY A 132 -12.90 8.23 -1.11
CA GLY A 132 -13.55 8.60 -2.35
C GLY A 132 -13.88 7.41 -3.26
N SER A 133 -14.59 7.68 -4.34
CA SER A 133 -14.93 6.65 -5.34
C SER A 133 -14.82 7.19 -6.76
N PHE A 134 -14.62 6.28 -7.71
CA PHE A 134 -14.73 6.60 -9.13
C PHE A 134 -15.61 5.58 -9.85
N ILE A 135 -16.24 6.02 -10.93
CA ILE A 135 -16.98 5.15 -11.85
C ILE A 135 -16.05 4.75 -12.98
N VAL A 136 -15.93 3.44 -13.21
CA VAL A 136 -15.18 2.88 -14.34
C VAL A 136 -15.79 3.39 -15.64
N ASN A 137 -14.97 4.02 -16.48
CA ASN A 137 -15.32 4.50 -17.80
C ASN A 137 -14.10 4.32 -18.72
N GLY A 138 -13.99 3.14 -19.33
CA GLY A 138 -12.79 2.71 -20.03
C GLY A 138 -11.75 2.09 -19.11
N PRO A 139 -10.47 2.06 -19.54
CA PRO A 139 -9.38 1.49 -18.74
C PRO A 139 -9.23 2.21 -17.39
N VAL A 140 -9.13 1.43 -16.31
CA VAL A 140 -8.67 1.95 -15.02
C VAL A 140 -7.16 2.06 -15.07
N ILE A 141 -6.64 3.21 -14.67
CA ILE A 141 -5.22 3.52 -14.66
C ILE A 141 -4.72 3.43 -13.22
N MET A 142 -3.59 2.76 -13.05
CA MET A 142 -2.81 2.80 -11.83
C MET A 142 -1.48 3.45 -12.16
N GLU A 143 -1.07 4.42 -11.35
CA GLU A 143 0.15 5.19 -11.55
C GLU A 143 0.61 5.79 -10.22
N GLU A 144 1.87 6.22 -10.15
CA GLU A 144 2.37 6.96 -9.01
C GLU A 144 1.92 8.42 -9.06
N SER A 145 1.64 9.01 -7.91
CA SER A 145 1.38 10.44 -7.77
C SER A 145 2.12 10.98 -6.54
N GLU A 146 2.53 12.25 -6.58
CA GLU A 146 3.15 12.94 -5.46
C GLU A 146 2.25 12.87 -4.23
N LEU A 147 2.84 12.50 -3.08
CA LEU A 147 2.16 12.51 -1.79
C LEU A 147 1.61 13.89 -1.46
N LEU A 148 0.49 13.90 -0.74
CA LEU A 148 -0.05 15.15 -0.21
C LEU A 148 0.86 15.68 0.90
N ASP A 149 0.79 16.99 1.12
CA ASP A 149 1.43 17.58 2.29
C ASP A 149 0.90 16.92 3.56
N GLY A 150 1.80 16.47 4.42
CA GLY A 150 1.44 15.78 5.65
C GLY A 150 2.59 15.00 6.29
N ASP A 151 2.29 14.49 7.47
CA ASP A 151 3.19 13.63 8.24
C ASP A 151 2.86 12.16 7.96
N TYR A 152 3.88 11.40 7.59
CA TYR A 152 3.81 9.98 7.32
C TYR A 152 4.68 9.23 8.31
N LEU A 153 4.17 8.12 8.84
CA LEU A 153 4.97 7.21 9.65
C LEU A 153 5.58 6.16 8.75
N TYR A 154 6.90 6.03 8.83
CA TYR A 154 7.68 5.08 8.04
C TYR A 154 8.41 4.11 8.97
N GLN A 155 8.36 2.82 8.65
CA GLN A 155 9.07 1.77 9.40
C GLN A 155 9.47 0.64 8.46
N TYR A 156 10.60 -0.01 8.75
CA TYR A 156 10.98 -1.24 8.07
C TYR A 156 10.25 -2.44 8.66
N LYS A 157 9.71 -3.28 7.79
CA LYS A 157 9.23 -4.62 8.15
C LYS A 157 10.21 -5.67 7.66
N VAL A 158 10.75 -6.46 8.58
CA VAL A 158 11.63 -7.59 8.30
C VAL A 158 10.86 -8.88 8.50
N ILE A 159 10.80 -9.71 7.47
CA ILE A 159 10.20 -11.05 7.53
C ILE A 159 11.31 -12.08 7.50
N ASP A 160 11.40 -12.91 8.53
CA ASP A 160 12.41 -13.97 8.57
C ASP A 160 12.00 -15.21 7.76
N VAL A 161 12.93 -16.18 7.65
CA VAL A 161 12.72 -17.43 6.90
C VAL A 161 11.58 -18.32 7.43
N PHE A 162 11.06 -18.03 8.62
CA PHE A 162 9.91 -18.72 9.22
C PHE A 162 8.61 -17.91 9.10
N GLY A 163 8.64 -16.76 8.42
CA GLY A 163 7.51 -15.85 8.28
C GLY A 163 7.22 -15.01 9.52
N ARG A 164 8.18 -14.87 10.44
CA ARG A 164 8.02 -13.98 11.60
C ARG A 164 8.33 -12.55 11.19
N GLU A 165 7.47 -11.63 11.59
CA GLU A 165 7.60 -10.21 11.29
C GLU A 165 8.26 -9.47 12.45
N PHE A 166 9.17 -8.58 12.11
CA PHE A 166 9.84 -7.64 13.01
C PHE A 166 9.74 -6.25 12.42
N TYR A 167 9.62 -5.24 13.26
CA TYR A 167 9.41 -3.86 12.85
C TYR A 167 10.52 -2.99 13.44
N SER A 168 11.06 -2.06 12.66
CA SER A 168 11.93 -1.00 13.21
C SER A 168 11.11 -0.05 14.08
N VAL A 169 11.80 0.80 14.84
CA VAL A 169 11.16 2.02 15.35
C VAL A 169 10.73 2.86 14.15
N GLU A 170 9.55 3.45 14.23
CA GLU A 170 9.04 4.35 13.23
C GLU A 170 9.82 5.67 13.17
N VAL A 171 9.83 6.31 12.00
CA VAL A 171 10.27 7.69 11.83
C VAL A 171 9.12 8.50 11.24
N ILE A 172 9.15 9.82 11.45
CA ILE A 172 8.21 10.73 10.82
C ILE A 172 8.85 11.26 9.54
N MET A 173 8.17 11.08 8.42
CA MET A 173 8.45 11.70 7.14
C MET A 173 7.43 12.81 6.90
N GLU A 174 7.86 14.06 7.00
CA GLU A 174 7.04 15.22 6.65
C GLU A 174 7.24 15.52 5.16
N CYS A 175 6.15 15.42 4.38
CA CYS A 175 6.11 15.86 2.99
C CYS A 175 5.48 17.26 2.94
N VAL A 176 6.17 18.24 2.36
CA VAL A 176 5.64 19.61 2.18
C VAL A 176 6.13 20.17 0.84
N ASP A 177 5.20 20.58 -0.02
CA ASP A 177 5.50 21.14 -1.34
C ASP A 177 6.40 20.21 -2.20
N GLY A 178 6.27 18.89 -2.03
CA GLY A 178 7.06 17.86 -2.72
C GLY A 178 8.46 17.61 -2.14
N GLU A 179 8.84 18.30 -1.05
CA GLU A 179 10.08 18.06 -0.32
C GLU A 179 9.84 17.14 0.88
N ILE A 180 10.83 16.30 1.22
CA ILE A 180 10.73 15.28 2.29
C ILE A 180 11.71 15.59 3.42
N TYR A 181 11.21 15.67 4.64
CA TYR A 181 12.00 15.87 5.85
C TYR A 181 11.80 14.68 6.81
N VAL A 182 12.88 14.19 7.42
CA VAL A 182 12.85 13.02 8.30
C VAL A 182 13.17 13.40 9.74
N TYR A 183 12.35 12.95 10.67
CA TYR A 183 12.50 13.15 12.10
C TYR A 183 12.42 11.81 12.85
N GLU A 184 13.33 11.60 13.80
CA GLU A 184 13.24 10.47 14.72
C GLU A 184 12.03 10.67 15.65
N THR A 185 11.23 9.63 15.85
CA THR A 185 10.26 9.65 16.95
C THR A 185 11.06 9.57 18.24
N GLU A 186 11.01 10.61 19.09
CA GLU A 186 11.69 10.58 20.39
C GLU A 186 11.34 9.27 21.11
N GLU A 187 12.34 8.50 21.54
CA GLU A 187 12.11 7.32 22.39
C GLU A 187 11.24 7.77 23.57
N ALA A 188 10.03 7.24 23.68
CA ALA A 188 9.23 7.35 24.89
C ALA A 188 10.02 6.65 26.02
N SER A 189 10.85 7.43 26.73
CA SER A 189 11.61 7.01 27.90
C SER A 189 10.73 6.83 29.13
#